data_AF-A0A3B9IP18-F1
#
_entry.id   AF-A0A3B9IP18-F1
#
_cell.length_a   1.000
_cell.length_b   1.000
_cell.length_c   1.000
_cell.angle_alpha   90.00
_cell.angle_beta   90.00
_cell.angle_gamma   90.00
#
_symmetry.space_group_name_H-M   'P 1'
#
loop_
_entity.id
_entity.type
_entity.pdbx_description
1 polymer ?
#
loop_
_entity_poly.entity_id
_entity_poly.type
_entity_poly.pdbx_seq_one_letter_code
_entity_poly.pdbx_strand_id
1 'polypeptide(L)'
;LFLLPWLDTSRVRSAKFRPVFKVFYLLLVVDILALGWAGGQPAEGVAVVIGQIATAWYFLHFLVLLPLLGWFERPRPLPESIASAVLGDRAMEKA
;
A
#
# COMPACT_ATOMS: atom_id res chain seq x y z
N LEU A 1 -5.01 1.36 12.36
CA LEU A 1 -3.68 0.78 12.08
C LEU A 1 -3.30 -0.42 12.95
N PHE A 2 -3.83 -0.58 14.17
CA PHE A 2 -3.44 -1.72 15.03
C PHE A 2 -3.66 -3.10 14.38
N LEU A 3 -4.75 -3.26 13.63
CA LEU A 3 -5.10 -4.52 12.97
C LEU A 3 -4.29 -4.82 11.69
N LEU A 4 -3.44 -3.89 11.24
CA LEU A 4 -2.74 -4.00 9.96
C LEU A 4 -1.91 -5.30 9.80
N PRO A 5 -1.17 -5.77 10.82
CA PRO A 5 -0.41 -7.03 10.71
C PRO A 5 -1.27 -8.27 10.45
N TRP A 6 -2.56 -8.22 10.78
CA TRP A 6 -3.50 -9.33 10.55
C TRP A 6 -4.30 -9.17 9.26
N LEU A 7 -4.46 -7.94 8.76
CA LEU A 7 -5.19 -7.65 7.53
C LEU A 7 -4.34 -7.86 6.27
N ASP A 8 -3.03 -7.58 6.34
CA ASP A 8 -2.13 -7.88 5.22
C ASP A 8 -1.75 -9.36 5.22
N THR A 9 -2.38 -10.14 4.35
CA THR A 9 -2.18 -11.59 4.24
C THR A 9 -0.97 -11.98 3.39
N SER A 10 -0.29 -11.00 2.76
CA SER A 10 0.86 -11.26 1.90
C SER A 10 2.09 -11.73 2.69
N ARG A 11 2.76 -12.78 2.18
CA ARG A 11 4.05 -13.26 2.71
C ARG A 11 5.21 -12.30 2.43
N VAL A 12 5.09 -11.47 1.40
CA VAL A 12 6.14 -10.51 1.02
C VAL A 12 5.94 -9.20 1.77
N ARG A 13 6.90 -8.88 2.64
CA ARG A 13 6.86 -7.71 3.52
C ARG A 13 7.10 -6.40 2.80
N SER A 14 7.96 -6.38 1.79
CA SER A 14 8.33 -5.14 1.10
C SER A 14 7.40 -4.85 -0.07
N ALA A 15 6.78 -3.67 -0.04
CA ALA A 15 5.92 -3.16 -1.11
C ALA A 15 6.67 -3.00 -2.45
N LYS A 16 8.02 -2.92 -2.44
CA LYS A 16 8.83 -2.83 -3.67
C LYS A 16 8.62 -4.04 -4.59
N PHE A 17 8.37 -5.21 -4.01
CA PHE A 17 8.20 -6.46 -4.74
C PHE A 17 6.71 -6.80 -4.98
N ARG A 18 5.79 -5.92 -4.59
CA ARG A 18 4.34 -6.08 -4.74
C ARG A 18 3.77 -5.00 -5.67
N PRO A 19 3.78 -5.23 -7.00
CA PRO A 19 3.48 -4.18 -7.97
C PRO A 19 2.03 -3.67 -7.89
N VAL A 20 1.07 -4.53 -7.59
CA VAL A 20 -0.34 -4.17 -7.46
C VAL A 20 -0.56 -3.43 -6.14
N PHE A 21 0.04 -3.93 -5.05
CA PHE A 21 -0.01 -3.26 -3.75
C PHE A 21 0.51 -1.83 -3.83
N LYS A 22 1.60 -1.61 -4.57
CA LYS A 22 2.17 -0.28 -4.76
C LYS A 22 1.17 0.71 -5.36
N VAL A 23 0.35 0.29 -6.31
CA VAL A 23 -0.69 1.16 -6.92
C VAL A 23 -1.76 1.51 -5.90
N PHE A 24 -2.32 0.52 -5.19
CA PHE A 24 -3.33 0.78 -4.17
C PHE A 24 -2.80 1.59 -2.99
N TYR A 25 -1.53 1.42 -2.63
CA TYR A 25 -0.85 2.24 -1.64
C TYR A 25 -0.75 3.71 -2.10
N LEU A 26 -0.41 3.97 -3.37
CA LEU A 26 -0.41 5.35 -3.89
C LEU A 26 -1.82 5.95 -3.90
N LEU A 27 -2.85 5.16 -4.23
CA LEU A 27 -4.24 5.60 -4.11
C LEU A 27 -4.61 5.94 -2.67
N LEU A 28 -4.14 5.17 -1.68
CA LEU A 28 -4.33 5.50 -0.27
C LEU A 28 -3.64 6.82 0.12
N VAL A 29 -2.45 7.11 -0.42
CA VAL A 29 -1.79 8.40 -0.19
C VAL A 29 -2.63 9.56 -0.73
N VAL A 30 -3.15 9.42 -1.95
CA VAL A 30 -4.05 10.42 -2.55
C VAL A 30 -5.33 10.58 -1.72
N ASP A 31 -5.89 9.47 -1.23
CA ASP A 31 -7.08 9.47 -0.38
C ASP A 31 -6.87 10.20 0.95
N ILE A 32 -5.73 9.99 1.61
CA ILE A 32 -5.36 10.71 2.84
C ILE A 32 -5.24 12.21 2.57
N LEU A 33 -4.67 12.61 1.43
CA LEU A 33 -4.60 14.02 1.04
C LEU A 33 -5.99 14.60 0.75
N ALA A 34 -6.87 13.83 0.11
CA ALA A 34 -8.26 14.24 -0.14
C ALA A 34 -9.06 14.41 1.16
N LEU A 35 -8.91 13.48 2.12
CA LEU A 35 -9.50 13.59 3.46
C LEU A 35 -8.93 14.77 4.23
N GLY A 36 -7.62 15.00 4.16
CA GLY A 36 -6.97 16.15 4.77
C GLY A 36 -7.51 17.47 4.22
N TRP A 37 -7.68 17.56 2.90
CA TRP A 37 -8.31 18.71 2.26
C TRP A 37 -9.77 18.87 2.69
N ALA A 38 -10.58 17.81 2.65
CA ALA A 38 -11.99 17.84 3.03
C ALA A 38 -12.19 18.21 4.51
N GLY A 39 -11.31 17.75 5.40
CA GLY A 39 -11.34 18.09 6.83
C GLY A 39 -10.99 19.54 7.14
N GLY A 40 -10.34 20.25 6.21
CA GLY A 40 -10.08 21.69 6.30
C GLY A 40 -11.19 22.58 5.72
N GLN A 41 -12.22 21.99 5.08
CA GLN A 41 -13.33 22.73 4.50
C GLN A 41 -14.55 22.77 5.46
N PRO A 42 -15.45 23.74 5.29
CA PRO A 42 -16.77 23.69 5.92
C PRO A 42 -17.53 22.42 5.52
N ALA A 43 -18.38 21.91 6.42
CA ALA A 43 -19.14 20.66 6.23
C ALA A 43 -20.38 20.85 5.32
N GLU A 44 -20.17 21.41 4.13
CA GLU A 44 -21.21 21.70 3.16
C GLU A 44 -20.71 21.50 1.72
N GLY A 45 -21.65 21.44 0.77
CA GLY A 45 -21.34 21.33 -0.66
C GLY A 45 -20.50 20.09 -1.02
N VAL A 46 -19.51 20.28 -1.88
CA VAL A 46 -18.72 19.19 -2.49
C VAL A 46 -17.78 18.52 -1.48
N ALA A 47 -17.33 19.24 -0.45
CA ALA A 47 -16.43 18.69 0.57
C ALA A 47 -17.04 17.50 1.33
N VAL A 48 -18.35 17.55 1.59
CA VAL A 48 -19.07 16.44 2.25
C VAL A 48 -19.06 15.18 1.40
N VAL A 49 -19.37 15.31 0.10
CA VAL A 49 -19.42 14.18 -0.83
C VAL A 49 -18.02 13.57 -1.01
N ILE A 50 -16.99 14.41 -1.17
CA ILE A 50 -15.60 13.94 -1.26
C ILE A 50 -15.19 13.24 0.03
N GLY A 51 -15.48 13.82 1.19
CA GLY A 51 -15.17 13.23 2.48
C GLY A 51 -15.83 11.87 2.69
N GLN A 52 -17.09 11.70 2.27
CA GLN A 52 -17.80 10.42 2.33
C GLN A 52 -17.17 9.35 1.43
N ILE A 53 -16.89 9.69 0.16
CA ILE A 53 -16.27 8.76 -0.79
C ILE A 53 -14.88 8.36 -0.32
N ALA A 54 -14.08 9.34 0.12
CA ALA A 54 -12.72 9.09 0.60
C ALA A 54 -12.72 8.25 1.88
N THR A 55 -13.64 8.52 2.82
CA THR A 55 -13.79 7.69 4.03
C THR A 55 -14.19 6.25 3.67
N ALA A 56 -15.11 6.07 2.73
CA ALA A 56 -15.50 4.74 2.27
C ALA A 56 -14.31 4.00 1.63
N TRP A 57 -13.53 4.68 0.79
CA TRP A 57 -12.32 4.12 0.18
C TRP A 57 -11.26 3.77 1.23
N TYR A 58 -11.01 4.64 2.21
CA TYR A 58 -10.07 4.39 3.30
C TYR A 58 -10.36 3.06 4.02
N PHE A 59 -11.61 2.86 4.46
CA PHE A 59 -11.99 1.62 5.14
C PHE A 59 -11.99 0.40 4.20
N LEU A 60 -12.46 0.56 2.96
CA LEU A 60 -12.42 -0.50 1.95
C LEU A 60 -10.98 -0.98 1.70
N HIS A 61 -10.03 -0.04 1.65
CA HIS A 61 -8.62 -0.36 1.43
C HIS A 61 -8.09 -1.31 2.52
N PHE A 62 -8.28 -0.96 3.79
CA PHE A 62 -7.74 -1.77 4.89
C PHE A 62 -8.52 -3.07 5.12
N LEU A 63 -9.85 -3.02 5.11
CA LEU A 63 -10.67 -4.16 5.52
C LEU A 63 -10.90 -5.18 4.41
N VAL A 64 -10.84 -4.75 3.15
CA VAL A 64 -11.19 -5.60 1.99
C VAL A 64 -10.02 -5.74 1.04
N LEU A 65 -9.41 -4.64 0.59
CA LEU A 65 -8.34 -4.73 -0.40
C LEU A 65 -7.11 -5.45 0.16
N LEU A 66 -6.65 -5.12 1.37
CA LEU A 66 -5.45 -5.76 1.94
C LEU A 66 -5.57 -7.29 2.06
N PRO A 67 -6.63 -7.87 2.65
CA PRO A 67 -6.78 -9.32 2.71
C PRO A 67 -6.89 -9.98 1.33
N LEU A 68 -7.59 -9.34 0.38
CA LEU A 68 -7.77 -9.86 -0.97
C LEU A 68 -6.47 -9.81 -1.78
N LEU A 69 -5.70 -8.72 -1.66
CA LEU A 69 -4.48 -8.54 -2.44
C LEU A 69 -3.45 -9.61 -2.11
N GLY A 70 -3.30 -9.97 -0.83
CA GLY A 70 -2.38 -11.02 -0.42
C GLY A 70 -2.73 -12.40 -0.98
N TRP A 71 -3.98 -12.62 -1.42
CA TRP A 71 -4.40 -13.87 -2.06
C TRP A 71 -4.14 -13.90 -3.58
N PHE A 72 -4.38 -12.79 -4.29
CA PHE A 72 -4.31 -12.76 -5.75
C PHE A 72 -3.02 -12.20 -6.33
N GLU A 73 -2.34 -11.31 -5.61
CA GLU A 73 -1.13 -10.67 -6.13
C GLU A 73 0.00 -11.68 -6.25
N ARG A 74 0.74 -11.63 -7.38
CA ARG A 74 1.96 -12.41 -7.58
C ARG A 74 3.17 -11.51 -7.32
N PRO A 75 3.87 -11.66 -6.19
CA PRO A 75 5.03 -10.84 -5.88
C PRO A 75 6.20 -11.15 -6.80
N ARG A 76 7.07 -10.16 -6.98
CA ARG A 76 8.37 -10.31 -7.67
C ARG A 76 9.34 -11.08 -6.78
N PRO A 77 10.33 -11.78 -7.38
CA PRO A 77 11.35 -12.48 -6.61
C PRO A 77 12.12 -11.53 -5.71
N LEU A 78 12.36 -11.99 -4.48
CA LEU A 78 13.17 -11.30 -3.48
C LEU A 78 14.64 -11.66 -3.72
N PRO A 79 15.58 -10.73 -3.49
CA PRO A 79 17.01 -11.05 -3.48
C PRO A 79 17.31 -12.03 -2.35
N GLU A 80 18.24 -12.96 -2.57
CA GLU A 80 18.61 -13.99 -1.59
C GLU A 80 19.25 -13.39 -0.33
N SER A 81 19.96 -12.27 -0.49
CA SER A 81 20.61 -11.56 0.60
C SER A 81 20.62 -10.05 0.37
N ILE A 82 20.82 -9.29 1.45
CA ILE A 82 21.02 -7.84 1.37
C ILE A 82 22.27 -7.51 0.54
N ALA A 83 23.33 -8.32 0.67
CA ALA A 83 24.56 -8.16 -0.11
C ALA A 83 24.29 -8.24 -1.62
N SER A 84 23.53 -9.24 -2.08
CA SER A 84 23.13 -9.33 -3.50
C SER A 84 22.30 -8.12 -3.97
N ALA A 85 21.44 -7.60 -3.09
CA ALA A 85 20.61 -6.43 -3.41
C ALA A 85 21.40 -5.12 -3.52
N VAL A 86 22.55 -5.01 -2.84
CA VAL A 86 23.37 -3.78 -2.77
C VAL A 86 24.55 -3.83 -3.72
N LEU A 87 25.30 -4.94 -3.73
CA LEU A 87 26.55 -5.08 -4.47
C LEU A 87 26.34 -5.59 -5.92
N GLY A 88 25.19 -6.22 -6.19
CA GLY A 88 24.89 -6.86 -7.46
C GLY A 88 25.69 -8.16 -7.67
N ASP A 89 25.20 -9.00 -8.59
CA ASP A 89 25.69 -10.39 -8.76
C ASP A 89 27.19 -10.47 -9.10
N ARG A 90 27.71 -9.49 -9.85
CA ARG A 90 29.11 -9.45 -10.29
C ARG A 90 30.12 -9.23 -9.17
N ALA A 91 29.70 -8.65 -8.04
CA ALA A 91 30.57 -8.40 -6.90
C ALA A 91 30.65 -9.62 -5.97
N MET A 92 29.58 -10.43 -5.90
CA MET A 92 29.56 -11.69 -5.17
C MET A 92 30.33 -12.80 -5.89
N GLU A 93 30.32 -12.84 -7.24
CA GLU A 93 31.08 -13.82 -8.03
C GLU A 93 32.60 -13.71 -7.85
N LYS A 94 33.09 -12.54 -7.42
CA LYS A 94 34.51 -12.24 -7.21
C LYS A 94 34.98 -12.42 -5.76
N ALA A 95 34.10 -12.81 -4.84
CA ALA A 95 34.36 -13.00 -3.41
C ALA A 95 34.38 -14.49 -3.06
#